data_AF-A0A971TPD2-F1
#
_entry.id   AF-A0A971TPD2-F1
#
_cell.length_a   1.000
_cell.length_b   1.000
_cell.length_c   1.000
_cell.angle_alpha   90.00
_cell.angle_beta   90.00
_cell.angle_gamma   90.00
#
_symmetry.space_group_name_H-M   'P 1'
#
loop_
_entity.id
_entity.type
_entity.pdbx_description
1 polymer ?
#
loop_
_entity_poly.entity_id
_entity_poly.type
_entity_poly.pdbx_seq_one_letter_code
_entity_poly.pdbx_strand_id
1 'polypeptide(L)'
;MSRRTRRGWSPRQQQRLHRGVLYYFVALGLMIGAAQLFSGNVRWEMMLWWCPFVLALLYLGWRKPSAKEQLQNYAQNSGHCGQCGYDLTGNVSGICPECGWPIPAAPVQAESLVWVQWWNGWEIAYLENWRRSLLSMIVLVAAFGGLAAWFLYGTPGPIMAILPILMAIHFALNIVRVIAYGRRQQDTSRS
;
A
#
# COMPACT_ATOMS: atom_id res chain seq x y z
N MET A 1 -27.17 6.23 -12.77
CA MET A 1 -25.91 5.67 -13.31
C MET A 1 -25.10 5.09 -12.16
N SER A 2 -25.08 3.77 -11.98
CA SER A 2 -24.16 3.13 -11.02
C SER A 2 -22.74 3.34 -11.53
N ARG A 3 -21.91 4.07 -10.79
CA ARG A 3 -20.46 4.08 -11.05
C ARG A 3 -20.00 2.64 -10.96
N ARG A 4 -19.64 2.01 -12.09
CA ARG A 4 -18.87 0.78 -12.09
C ARG A 4 -17.59 1.10 -11.32
N THR A 5 -17.57 0.75 -10.04
CA THR A 5 -16.35 0.77 -9.24
C THR A 5 -15.36 -0.08 -10.00
N ARG A 6 -14.21 0.50 -10.38
CA ARG A 6 -13.15 -0.25 -11.05
C ARG A 6 -12.90 -1.48 -10.19
N ARG A 7 -13.09 -2.68 -10.76
CA ARG A 7 -12.84 -3.93 -10.03
C ARG A 7 -11.39 -3.87 -9.54
N GLY A 8 -11.21 -3.87 -8.22
CA GLY A 8 -9.91 -4.07 -7.62
C GLY A 8 -9.29 -5.36 -8.14
N TRP A 9 -7.96 -5.41 -8.19
CA TRP A 9 -7.28 -6.62 -8.64
C TRP A 9 -7.53 -7.76 -7.66
N SER A 10 -7.76 -8.97 -8.18
CA SER A 10 -7.89 -10.14 -7.31
C SER A 10 -6.54 -10.46 -6.63
N PRO A 11 -6.54 -11.13 -5.48
CA PRO A 11 -5.29 -11.53 -4.80
C PRO A 11 -4.34 -12.30 -5.72
N ARG A 12 -4.90 -13.18 -6.59
CA ARG A 12 -4.13 -13.91 -7.62
C ARG A 12 -3.55 -12.97 -8.68
N GLN A 13 -4.29 -11.96 -9.13
CA GLN A 13 -3.79 -10.97 -10.08
C GLN A 13 -2.67 -10.12 -9.47
N GLN A 14 -2.83 -9.70 -8.22
CA GLN A 14 -1.80 -8.94 -7.49
C GLN A 14 -0.51 -9.77 -7.32
N GLN A 15 -0.62 -11.05 -6.95
CA GLN A 15 0.54 -11.95 -6.87
C GLN A 15 1.20 -12.14 -8.24
N ARG A 16 0.43 -12.29 -9.33
CA ARG A 16 0.97 -12.38 -10.69
C ARG A 16 1.73 -11.10 -11.07
N LEU A 17 1.22 -9.92 -10.72
CA LEU A 17 1.95 -8.67 -10.92
C LEU A 17 3.25 -8.68 -10.14
N HIS A 18 3.24 -8.99 -8.84
CA HIS A 18 4.47 -8.99 -8.04
C HIS A 18 5.54 -9.93 -8.60
N ARG A 19 5.14 -11.10 -9.12
CA ARG A 19 6.05 -12.02 -9.82
C ARG A 19 6.58 -11.42 -11.12
N GLY A 20 5.73 -10.81 -11.94
CA GLY A 20 6.15 -10.12 -13.15
C GLY A 20 7.15 -8.99 -12.87
N VAL A 21 6.89 -8.20 -11.83
CA VAL A 21 7.79 -7.14 -11.34
C VAL A 21 9.11 -7.76 -10.87
N LEU A 22 9.09 -8.83 -10.08
CA LEU A 22 10.31 -9.54 -9.68
C LEU A 22 11.12 -9.97 -10.90
N TYR A 23 10.51 -10.65 -11.88
CA TYR A 23 11.24 -11.15 -13.05
C TYR A 23 11.86 -10.01 -13.86
N TYR A 24 11.14 -8.91 -14.01
CA TYR A 24 11.67 -7.70 -14.64
C TYR A 24 12.91 -7.17 -13.91
N PHE A 25 12.85 -7.02 -12.58
CA PHE A 25 13.99 -6.54 -11.80
C PHE A 25 15.15 -7.55 -11.76
N VAL A 26 14.89 -8.85 -11.72
CA VAL A 26 15.98 -9.84 -11.83
C VAL A 26 16.68 -9.72 -13.19
N ALA A 27 15.92 -9.65 -14.29
CA ALA A 27 16.48 -9.50 -15.63
C ALA A 27 17.27 -8.17 -15.78
N LEU A 28 16.72 -7.06 -15.29
CA LEU A 28 17.39 -5.77 -15.30
C LEU A 28 18.70 -5.80 -14.49
N GLY A 29 18.69 -6.42 -13.31
CA GLY A 29 19.88 -6.60 -12.47
C GLY A 29 20.96 -7.41 -13.17
N LEU A 30 20.59 -8.51 -13.85
CA LEU A 30 21.51 -9.33 -14.64
C LEU A 30 22.11 -8.55 -15.81
N MET A 31 21.31 -7.77 -16.54
CA MET A 31 21.81 -6.93 -17.65
C MET A 31 22.80 -5.87 -17.17
N ILE A 32 22.52 -5.19 -16.06
CA ILE A 32 23.42 -4.17 -15.50
C ILE A 32 24.69 -4.82 -14.97
N GLY A 33 24.59 -5.95 -14.27
CA GLY A 33 25.73 -6.71 -13.79
C GLY A 33 26.65 -7.17 -14.92
N ALA A 34 26.08 -7.67 -16.02
CA ALA A 34 26.84 -8.03 -17.21
C ALA A 34 27.56 -6.81 -17.81
N ALA A 35 26.87 -5.67 -17.96
CA ALA A 35 27.47 -4.44 -18.48
C ALA A 35 28.67 -3.96 -17.63
N GLN A 36 28.56 -4.05 -16.29
CA GLN A 36 29.66 -3.69 -15.38
C GLN A 36 30.85 -4.65 -15.48
N LEU A 37 30.61 -5.95 -15.68
CA LEU A 37 31.66 -6.93 -15.90
C LEU A 37 32.42 -6.63 -17.20
N PHE A 38 31.71 -6.31 -18.28
CA PHE A 38 32.34 -5.92 -19.56
C PHE A 38 33.06 -4.58 -19.49
N SER A 39 32.62 -3.65 -18.64
CA SER A 39 33.30 -2.36 -18.44
C SER A 39 34.50 -2.44 -17.49
N GLY A 40 34.74 -3.59 -16.84
CA GLY A 40 35.80 -3.75 -15.83
C GLY A 40 35.59 -2.92 -14.56
N ASN A 41 34.37 -2.40 -14.32
CA ASN A 41 34.07 -1.46 -13.23
C ASN A 41 32.86 -1.96 -12.43
N VAL A 42 33.10 -2.95 -11.58
CA VAL A 42 32.07 -3.56 -10.74
C VAL A 42 31.85 -2.68 -9.50
N ARG A 43 30.64 -2.15 -9.36
CA ARG A 43 30.23 -1.34 -8.20
C ARG A 43 29.41 -2.17 -7.23
N TRP A 44 30.09 -2.83 -6.27
CA TRP A 44 29.45 -3.70 -5.27
C TRP A 44 28.36 -3.01 -4.43
N GLU A 45 28.45 -1.68 -4.24
CA GLU A 45 27.40 -0.92 -3.57
C GLU A 45 26.02 -1.09 -4.21
N MET A 46 25.97 -1.28 -5.54
CA MET A 46 24.71 -1.52 -6.23
C MET A 46 24.07 -2.85 -5.78
N MET A 47 24.86 -3.89 -5.55
CA MET A 47 24.35 -5.19 -5.07
C MET A 47 23.81 -5.10 -3.64
N LEU A 48 24.44 -4.29 -2.78
CA LEU A 48 23.96 -4.08 -1.40
C LEU A 48 22.54 -3.48 -1.36
N TRP A 49 22.21 -2.58 -2.29
CA TRP A 49 20.87 -2.01 -2.40
C TRP A 49 19.89 -2.88 -3.20
N TRP A 50 20.39 -3.61 -4.19
CA TRP A 50 19.55 -4.44 -5.07
C TRP A 50 19.03 -5.71 -4.39
N CYS A 51 19.91 -6.42 -3.67
CA CYS A 51 19.59 -7.68 -3.00
C CYS A 51 18.37 -7.59 -2.06
N PRO A 52 18.30 -6.65 -1.09
CA PRO A 52 17.14 -6.58 -0.21
C PRO A 52 15.84 -6.26 -0.96
N PHE A 53 15.91 -5.47 -2.03
CA PHE A 53 14.75 -5.18 -2.87
C PHE A 53 14.25 -6.41 -3.62
N VAL A 54 15.14 -7.19 -4.24
CA VAL A 54 14.79 -8.45 -4.92
C VAL A 54 14.25 -9.48 -3.94
N LEU A 55 14.86 -9.62 -2.75
CA LEU A 55 14.40 -10.51 -1.69
C LEU A 55 13.01 -10.10 -1.18
N ALA A 56 12.73 -8.80 -1.05
CA ALA A 56 11.41 -8.31 -0.69
C ALA A 56 10.38 -8.66 -1.77
N LEU A 57 10.69 -8.46 -3.06
CA LEU A 57 9.80 -8.84 -4.16
C LEU A 57 9.57 -10.36 -4.23
N LEU A 58 10.59 -11.17 -3.97
CA LEU A 58 10.49 -12.62 -3.87
C LEU A 58 9.57 -13.03 -2.72
N TYR A 59 9.70 -12.42 -1.54
CA TYR A 59 8.78 -12.65 -0.45
C TYR A 59 7.34 -12.24 -0.83
N LEU A 60 7.14 -11.06 -1.41
CA LEU A 60 5.83 -10.54 -1.79
C LEU A 60 5.15 -11.33 -2.92
N GLY A 61 5.91 -11.95 -3.83
CA GLY A 61 5.37 -12.72 -4.95
C GLY A 61 4.86 -14.12 -4.56
N TRP A 62 5.29 -14.64 -3.40
CA TRP A 62 4.98 -16.00 -2.95
C TRP A 62 4.34 -16.08 -1.56
N ARG A 63 4.36 -15.01 -0.75
CA ARG A 63 3.65 -15.02 0.53
C ARG A 63 2.14 -15.16 0.33
N LYS A 64 1.50 -15.84 1.28
CA LYS A 64 0.04 -15.82 1.40
C LYS A 64 -0.41 -14.43 1.87
N PRO A 65 -1.55 -13.91 1.38
CA PRO A 65 -2.13 -12.70 1.94
C PRO A 65 -2.36 -12.88 3.44
N SER A 66 -2.02 -11.88 4.23
CA SER A 66 -2.28 -11.87 5.68
C SER A 66 -3.79 -11.86 5.96
N ALA A 67 -4.22 -12.26 7.16
CA ALA A 67 -5.64 -12.24 7.52
C ALA A 67 -6.29 -10.86 7.31
N LYS A 68 -5.57 -9.79 7.63
CA LYS A 68 -6.01 -8.41 7.39
C LYS A 68 -6.20 -8.12 5.90
N GLU A 69 -5.25 -8.52 5.06
CA GLU A 69 -5.36 -8.34 3.60
C GLU A 69 -6.49 -9.17 3.00
N GLN A 70 -6.71 -10.40 3.51
CA GLN A 70 -7.82 -11.23 3.07
C GLN A 70 -9.16 -10.54 3.33
N LEU A 71 -9.34 -10.01 4.54
CA LEU A 71 -10.53 -9.23 4.91
C LEU A 71 -10.68 -7.96 4.06
N GLN A 72 -9.58 -7.25 3.80
CA GLN A 72 -9.59 -6.06 2.93
C GLN A 72 -9.97 -6.39 1.48
N ASN A 73 -9.39 -7.45 0.91
CA ASN A 73 -9.70 -7.91 -0.44
C ASN A 73 -11.17 -8.32 -0.57
N TYR A 74 -11.71 -9.00 0.45
CA TYR A 74 -13.12 -9.39 0.51
C TYR A 74 -14.02 -8.16 0.63
N ALA A 75 -13.70 -7.19 1.50
CA ALA A 75 -14.49 -5.97 1.65
C ALA A 75 -14.54 -5.12 0.36
N GLN A 76 -13.47 -5.14 -0.45
CA GLN A 76 -13.45 -4.45 -1.74
C GLN A 76 -14.28 -5.16 -2.82
N ASN A 77 -14.45 -6.48 -2.72
CA ASN A 77 -15.21 -7.28 -3.66
C ASN A 77 -15.82 -8.51 -2.97
N SER A 78 -16.94 -8.31 -2.29
CA SER A 78 -17.59 -9.34 -1.46
C SER A 78 -18.12 -10.53 -2.25
N GLY A 79 -18.23 -10.41 -3.57
CA GLY A 79 -18.54 -11.52 -4.46
C GLY A 79 -17.35 -12.45 -4.73
N HIS A 80 -16.15 -12.16 -4.23
CA HIS A 80 -14.95 -12.97 -4.47
C HIS A 80 -14.21 -13.27 -3.16
N CYS A 81 -13.56 -14.43 -3.09
CA CYS A 81 -12.77 -14.83 -1.94
C CYS A 81 -11.59 -13.87 -1.71
N GLY A 82 -11.46 -13.33 -0.50
CA GLY A 82 -10.38 -12.42 -0.13
C GLY A 82 -8.98 -13.04 -0.13
N GLN A 83 -8.88 -14.37 -0.04
CA GLN A 83 -7.61 -15.11 -0.05
C GLN A 83 -7.18 -15.53 -1.45
N CYS A 84 -8.07 -16.18 -2.22
CA CYS A 84 -7.72 -16.77 -3.51
C CYS A 84 -8.38 -16.09 -4.71
N GLY A 85 -9.37 -15.22 -4.51
CA GLY A 85 -10.09 -14.55 -5.61
C GLY A 85 -11.07 -15.44 -6.38
N TYR A 86 -11.46 -16.60 -5.85
CA TYR A 86 -12.55 -17.41 -6.41
C TYR A 86 -13.89 -16.68 -6.35
N ASP A 87 -14.74 -16.84 -7.37
CA ASP A 87 -16.08 -16.25 -7.40
C ASP A 87 -16.99 -16.97 -6.38
N LEU A 88 -17.49 -16.22 -5.40
CA LEU A 88 -18.34 -16.73 -4.32
C LEU A 88 -19.83 -16.66 -4.67
N THR A 89 -20.19 -16.29 -5.90
CA THR A 89 -21.58 -16.24 -6.36
C THR A 89 -22.24 -17.62 -6.18
N GLY A 90 -23.29 -17.66 -5.36
CA GLY A 90 -24.02 -18.90 -5.04
C GLY A 90 -23.39 -19.76 -3.94
N ASN A 91 -22.29 -19.33 -3.31
CA ASN A 91 -21.73 -20.06 -2.18
C ASN A 91 -22.54 -19.82 -0.90
N VAL A 92 -23.08 -20.89 -0.31
CA VAL A 92 -23.87 -20.85 0.93
C VAL A 92 -23.19 -21.48 2.14
N SER A 93 -22.02 -22.11 1.95
CA SER A 93 -21.33 -22.86 3.02
C SER A 93 -20.64 -21.98 4.06
N GLY A 94 -20.44 -20.69 3.76
CA GLY A 94 -19.62 -19.79 4.58
C GLY A 94 -18.11 -20.09 4.51
N ILE A 95 -17.68 -21.03 3.67
CA ILE A 95 -16.27 -21.41 3.48
C ILE A 95 -15.95 -21.41 1.99
N CYS A 96 -14.78 -20.89 1.60
CA CYS A 96 -14.36 -20.92 0.20
C CYS A 96 -14.01 -22.36 -0.23
N PRO A 97 -14.64 -22.92 -1.28
CA PRO A 97 -14.42 -24.31 -1.69
C PRO A 97 -13.00 -24.57 -2.24
N GLU A 98 -12.33 -23.53 -2.74
CA GLU A 98 -11.00 -23.66 -3.36
C GLU A 98 -9.84 -23.62 -2.36
N CYS A 99 -9.98 -22.86 -1.28
CA CYS A 99 -8.86 -22.58 -0.38
C CYS A 99 -9.16 -22.74 1.11
N GLY A 100 -10.41 -23.06 1.46
CA GLY A 100 -10.85 -23.24 2.84
C GLY A 100 -10.95 -21.95 3.65
N TRP A 101 -10.82 -20.77 3.03
CA TRP A 101 -10.93 -19.49 3.75
C TRP A 101 -12.34 -19.29 4.32
N PRO A 102 -12.50 -19.01 5.63
CA PRO A 102 -13.81 -18.73 6.22
C PRO A 102 -14.30 -17.36 5.75
N ILE A 103 -15.51 -17.32 5.21
CA ILE A 103 -16.13 -16.11 4.67
C ILE A 103 -16.81 -15.36 5.82
N PRO A 104 -16.49 -14.08 6.04
CA PRO A 104 -17.14 -13.27 7.06
C PRO A 104 -18.66 -13.18 6.84
N ALA A 105 -19.45 -13.49 7.87
CA ALA A 105 -20.92 -13.46 7.79
C ALA A 105 -21.50 -12.02 7.76
N ALA A 106 -20.76 -11.05 8.31
CA ALA A 106 -21.15 -9.65 8.36
C ALA A 106 -20.35 -8.83 7.35
N PRO A 107 -20.89 -7.70 6.85
CA PRO A 107 -20.13 -6.77 6.04
C PRO A 107 -18.88 -6.32 6.80
N VAL A 108 -17.72 -6.65 6.24
CA VAL A 108 -16.42 -6.30 6.82
C VAL A 108 -16.17 -4.82 6.57
N GLN A 109 -16.04 -4.04 7.64
CA GLN A 109 -15.52 -2.69 7.54
C GLN A 109 -14.00 -2.76 7.34
N ALA A 110 -13.56 -2.57 6.09
CA ALA A 110 -12.15 -2.47 5.76
C ALA A 110 -11.72 -1.02 5.59
N GLU A 111 -10.51 -0.73 6.07
CA GLU A 111 -9.84 0.55 5.81
C GLU A 111 -9.65 0.72 4.29
N SER A 112 -10.21 1.79 3.73
CA SER A 112 -10.10 2.05 2.30
C SER A 112 -8.70 2.53 1.95
N LEU A 113 -7.95 1.83 1.11
CA LEU A 113 -6.57 2.24 0.71
C LEU A 113 -6.49 3.66 0.13
N VAL A 114 -7.59 4.15 -0.44
CA VAL A 114 -7.70 5.50 -1.01
C VAL A 114 -7.93 6.60 0.03
N TRP A 115 -8.04 6.28 1.33
CA TRP A 115 -8.33 7.30 2.34
C TRP A 115 -7.25 8.38 2.38
N VAL A 116 -6.00 8.06 2.07
CA VAL A 116 -4.87 9.02 2.03
C VAL A 116 -5.02 10.03 0.88
N GLN A 117 -5.77 9.69 -0.17
CA GLN A 117 -6.01 10.53 -1.35
C GLN A 117 -7.15 11.50 -1.07
N TRP A 118 -6.87 12.57 -0.34
CA TRP A 118 -7.88 13.56 0.09
C TRP A 118 -8.67 14.21 -1.06
N TRP A 119 -8.12 14.25 -2.27
CA TRP A 119 -8.81 14.75 -3.46
C TRP A 119 -9.90 13.81 -3.99
N ASN A 120 -9.93 12.53 -3.58
CA ASN A 120 -10.97 11.57 -3.95
C ASN A 120 -12.17 11.58 -2.98
N GLY A 121 -12.10 12.38 -1.91
CA GLY A 121 -13.14 12.51 -0.91
C GLY A 121 -12.56 13.04 0.39
N TRP A 122 -13.21 14.05 0.99
CA TRP A 122 -12.72 14.64 2.23
C TRP A 122 -12.97 13.72 3.43
N GLU A 123 -14.10 13.04 3.47
CA GLU A 123 -14.46 12.21 4.62
C GLU A 123 -13.77 10.85 4.59
N ILE A 124 -13.29 10.45 5.77
CA ILE A 124 -12.72 9.12 6.00
C ILE A 124 -13.85 8.24 6.51
N ALA A 125 -14.16 7.18 5.77
CA ALA A 125 -15.24 6.25 6.12
C ALA A 125 -14.87 5.39 7.35
N TYR A 126 -13.67 4.81 7.34
CA TYR A 126 -13.23 3.91 8.40
C TYR A 126 -11.70 3.88 8.54
N LEU A 127 -11.22 3.94 9.78
CA LEU A 127 -9.83 3.70 10.20
C LEU A 127 -9.85 2.77 11.41
N GLU A 128 -9.15 1.64 11.29
CA GLU A 128 -9.04 0.64 12.36
C GLU A 128 -8.34 1.21 13.60
N ASN A 129 -7.23 1.93 13.40
CA ASN A 129 -6.49 2.57 14.49
C ASN A 129 -6.06 3.99 14.10
N TRP A 130 -6.99 4.94 14.23
CA TRP A 130 -6.74 6.33 13.82
C TRP A 130 -5.59 6.98 14.57
N ARG A 131 -5.29 6.58 15.82
CA ARG A 131 -4.15 7.11 16.59
C ARG A 131 -2.82 6.69 15.98
N ARG A 132 -2.70 5.41 15.59
CA ARG A 132 -1.50 4.91 14.90
C ARG A 132 -1.35 5.58 13.54
N SER A 133 -2.44 5.72 12.78
CA SER A 133 -2.42 6.42 11.49
C SER A 133 -2.03 7.89 11.65
N LEU A 134 -2.53 8.58 12.69
CA LEU A 134 -2.15 9.95 13.02
C LEU A 134 -0.65 10.07 13.31
N LEU A 135 -0.11 9.20 14.18
CA LEU A 135 1.31 9.19 14.49
C LEU A 135 2.16 8.97 13.23
N SER A 136 1.77 8.01 12.38
CA SER A 136 2.45 7.77 11.10
C SER A 136 2.44 9.02 10.20
N MET A 137 1.32 9.74 10.11
CA MET A 137 1.26 10.98 9.32
C MET A 137 2.16 12.07 9.90
N ILE A 138 2.23 12.23 11.23
CA ILE A 138 3.13 13.19 11.90
C ILE A 138 4.59 12.86 11.59
N VAL A 139 4.98 11.60 11.71
CA VAL A 139 6.34 11.14 11.39
C VAL A 139 6.67 11.41 9.93
N LEU A 140 5.74 11.17 9.00
CA LEU A 140 5.95 11.44 7.58
C LEU A 140 6.08 12.95 7.29
N VAL A 141 5.26 13.81 7.92
CA VAL A 141 5.43 15.28 7.80
C VAL A 141 6.80 15.71 8.30
N ALA A 142 7.25 15.21 9.45
CA ALA A 142 8.57 15.54 9.99
C ALA A 142 9.70 15.05 9.07
N ALA A 143 9.61 13.83 8.54
CA ALA A 143 10.61 13.26 7.64
C ALA A 143 10.72 14.05 6.33
N PHE A 144 9.59 14.31 5.67
CA PHE A 144 9.58 15.07 4.41
C PHE A 144 9.90 16.55 4.61
N GLY A 145 9.50 17.15 5.74
CA GLY A 145 9.87 18.52 6.11
C GLY A 145 11.37 18.66 6.38
N GLY A 146 11.96 17.70 7.10
CA GLY A 146 13.42 17.66 7.32
C GLY A 146 14.20 17.48 6.02
N LEU A 147 13.75 16.58 5.14
CA LEU A 147 14.34 16.39 3.81
C LEU A 147 14.24 17.66 2.94
N ALA A 148 13.08 18.33 2.96
CA ALA A 148 12.89 19.61 2.27
C ALA A 148 13.87 20.67 2.78
N ALA A 149 13.98 20.83 4.10
CA ALA A 149 14.93 21.76 4.70
C ALA A 149 16.37 21.44 4.30
N TRP A 150 16.76 20.17 4.34
CA TRP A 150 18.10 19.76 3.91
C TRP A 150 18.40 20.14 2.45
N PHE A 151 17.44 19.97 1.52
CA PHE A 151 17.62 20.38 0.12
C PHE A 151 17.58 21.90 -0.10
N LEU A 152 16.86 22.65 0.72
CA LEU A 152 16.87 24.12 0.65
C LEU A 152 18.24 24.70 1.03
N TYR A 153 18.97 24.03 1.94
CA TYR A 153 20.26 24.52 2.45
C TYR A 153 21.48 23.70 1.98
N GLY A 154 21.30 22.64 1.20
CA GLY A 154 22.35 21.71 0.78
C GLY A 154 22.31 21.33 -0.69
N THR A 155 23.33 20.59 -1.16
CA THR A 155 23.33 19.97 -2.48
C THR A 155 22.42 18.74 -2.48
N PRO A 156 21.56 18.53 -3.49
CA PRO A 156 21.58 19.07 -4.85
C PRO A 156 20.90 20.44 -5.11
N GLY A 157 20.41 21.14 -4.08
CA GLY A 157 19.85 22.49 -4.19
C GLY A 157 18.32 22.58 -4.11
N PRO A 158 17.76 23.80 -4.12
CA PRO A 158 16.37 24.07 -3.72
C PRO A 158 15.30 23.47 -4.65
N ILE A 159 15.61 23.23 -5.92
CA ILE A 159 14.67 22.60 -6.87
C ILE A 159 14.26 21.20 -6.37
N MET A 160 15.20 20.47 -5.76
CA MET A 160 14.93 19.13 -5.23
C MET A 160 14.08 19.16 -3.96
N ALA A 161 13.87 20.33 -3.33
CA ALA A 161 12.99 20.48 -2.19
C ALA A 161 11.49 20.50 -2.56
N ILE A 162 11.14 20.78 -3.82
CA ILE A 162 9.73 20.94 -4.24
C ILE A 162 8.90 19.69 -3.94
N LEU A 163 9.37 18.50 -4.35
CA LEU A 163 8.63 17.26 -4.14
C LEU A 163 8.46 16.92 -2.65
N PRO A 164 9.51 16.96 -1.80
CA PRO A 164 9.36 16.81 -0.35
C PRO A 164 8.40 17.81 0.29
N ILE A 165 8.39 19.08 -0.14
CA ILE A 165 7.44 20.09 0.35
C ILE A 165 6.01 19.68 0.04
N LEU A 166 5.73 19.30 -1.21
CA LEU A 166 4.40 18.84 -1.63
C LEU A 166 3.95 17.60 -0.83
N MET A 167 4.86 16.67 -0.57
CA MET A 167 4.56 15.50 0.25
C MET A 167 4.28 15.86 1.72
N ALA A 168 5.05 16.78 2.30
CA ALA A 168 4.79 17.26 3.66
C ALA A 168 3.41 17.93 3.77
N ILE A 169 3.03 18.77 2.80
CA ILE A 169 1.69 19.39 2.73
C ILE A 169 0.61 18.31 2.61
N HIS A 170 0.81 17.32 1.73
CA HIS A 170 -0.13 16.23 1.54
C HIS A 170 -0.40 15.45 2.84
N PHE A 171 0.64 15.12 3.61
CA PHE A 171 0.46 14.43 4.89
C PHE A 171 -0.12 15.33 5.99
N ALA A 172 0.22 16.63 5.99
CA ALA A 172 -0.38 17.60 6.92
C ALA A 172 -1.90 17.73 6.71
N LEU A 173 -2.38 17.74 5.46
CA LEU A 173 -3.81 17.70 5.16
C LEU A 173 -4.47 16.42 5.67
N ASN A 174 -3.79 15.27 5.54
CA ASN A 174 -4.29 14.00 6.08
C ASN A 174 -4.33 13.97 7.62
N ILE A 175 -3.42 14.66 8.32
CA ILE A 175 -3.49 14.81 9.79
C ILE A 175 -4.82 15.44 10.21
N VAL A 176 -5.21 16.56 9.56
CA VAL A 176 -6.47 17.26 9.87
C VAL A 176 -7.67 16.32 9.71
N ARG A 177 -7.68 15.52 8.63
CA ARG A 177 -8.76 14.57 8.34
C ARG A 177 -8.82 13.42 9.34
N VAL A 178 -7.67 12.87 9.75
CA VAL A 178 -7.59 11.81 10.76
C VAL A 178 -8.04 12.32 12.13
N ILE A 179 -7.70 13.56 12.51
CA ILE A 179 -8.19 14.19 13.74
C ILE A 179 -9.71 14.35 13.69
N ALA A 180 -10.25 14.86 12.57
CA ALA A 180 -11.70 15.01 12.40
C ALA A 180 -12.43 13.66 12.51
N TYR A 181 -11.87 12.59 11.92
CA TYR A 181 -12.39 11.23 12.08
C TYR A 181 -12.34 10.77 13.54
N GLY A 182 -11.21 10.97 14.23
CA GLY A 182 -11.03 10.57 15.62
C GLY A 182 -12.04 11.23 16.58
N ARG A 183 -12.37 12.51 16.34
CA ARG A 183 -13.41 13.23 17.11
C ARG A 183 -14.78 12.60 16.93
N ARG A 184 -15.20 12.33 15.68
CA ARG A 184 -16.50 11.66 15.41
C ARG A 184 -16.63 10.31 16.10
N GLN A 185 -15.57 9.51 16.08
CA GLN A 185 -15.54 8.20 16.76
C GLN A 185 -15.70 8.32 18.28
N GLN A 186 -15.11 9.36 18.89
CA GLN A 186 -15.28 9.61 20.32
C GLN A 186 -16.72 9.99 20.65
N ASP A 187 -17.37 10.78 19.80
CA ASP A 187 -18.77 11.17 20.01
C ASP A 187 -19.71 9.97 19.90
N THR A 188 -19.53 9.10 18.90
CA THR A 188 -20.30 7.85 18.75
C THR A 188 -20.10 6.88 19.93
N SER A 189 -18.93 6.87 20.57
CA SER A 189 -18.69 6.01 21.74
C SER A 189 -19.34 6.51 23.04
N ARG A 190 -19.83 7.75 23.06
CA ARG A 190 -20.45 8.37 24.24
C ARG A 190 -21.99 8.30 24.23
N SER A 191 -22.59 8.10 23.07
CA SER A 191 -24.03 7.90 22.88
C SER A 191 -24.43 6.46 23.10
#